data_AF-A0AAN9EGA0-F1
#
_entry.id   AF-A0AAN9EGA0-F1
#
_cell.length_a   1.000
_cell.length_b   1.000
_cell.length_c   1.000
_cell.angle_alpha   90.00
_cell.angle_beta   90.00
_cell.angle_gamma   90.00
#
_symmetry.space_group_name_H-M   'P 1'
#
loop_
_entity.id
_entity.type
_entity.pdbx_description
1 polymer ?
#
loop_
_entity_poly.entity_id
_entity_poly.type
_entity_poly.pdbx_seq_one_letter_code
_entity_poly.pdbx_strand_id
1 'polypeptide(L)'
;MDPMYYTSGGKKISATSIYFESLPYKVNCSTSYIDYERLEEKALDFRPRLIICGGSAYPRDLDYAKIRSVSDKCGALMLCDMAQISGLVAAQEIYSLKLPENPKLGEGKPENQNHAIIFTRGNAVQTIDMN
;
A
#
# COMPACT_ATOMS: atom_id res chain seq x y z
N MET A 1 -0.40 -15.01 -19.69
CA MET A 1 -0.85 -14.18 -18.54
C MET A 1 -0.87 -15.06 -17.31
N ASP A 2 -0.38 -14.54 -16.18
CA ASP A 2 -0.03 -15.33 -15.00
C ASP A 2 -1.31 -15.77 -14.22
N PRO A 3 -1.56 -17.09 -14.02
CA PRO A 3 -2.88 -17.60 -13.59
C PRO A 3 -3.25 -17.37 -12.12
N MET A 4 -2.37 -16.79 -11.31
CA MET A 4 -2.44 -16.97 -9.85
C MET A 4 -3.43 -16.06 -9.10
N TYR A 5 -4.06 -15.09 -9.77
CA TYR A 5 -4.89 -14.06 -9.10
C TYR A 5 -6.37 -14.09 -9.48
N TYR A 6 -6.70 -14.95 -10.43
CA TYR A 6 -8.06 -15.38 -10.69
C TYR A 6 -8.18 -16.79 -10.11
N THR A 7 -9.33 -17.16 -9.54
CA THR A 7 -9.56 -18.60 -9.32
C THR A 7 -9.39 -19.33 -10.65
N SER A 8 -9.18 -20.65 -10.65
CA SER A 8 -9.05 -21.46 -11.88
C SER A 8 -10.21 -21.32 -12.89
N GLY A 9 -11.27 -20.55 -12.56
CA GLY A 9 -12.37 -20.14 -13.44
C GLY A 9 -12.54 -18.62 -13.63
N GLY A 10 -11.52 -17.78 -13.43
CA GLY A 10 -11.60 -16.35 -13.78
C GLY A 10 -12.35 -15.46 -12.77
N LYS A 11 -12.68 -15.97 -11.57
CA LYS A 11 -13.56 -15.25 -10.64
C LYS A 11 -12.79 -14.19 -9.85
N LYS A 12 -13.27 -12.94 -9.92
CA LYS A 12 -12.81 -11.80 -9.13
C LYS A 12 -13.22 -12.00 -7.66
N ILE A 13 -12.27 -12.02 -6.73
CA ILE A 13 -12.48 -12.43 -5.33
C ILE A 13 -12.73 -11.24 -4.40
N SER A 14 -12.03 -10.12 -4.59
CA SER A 14 -12.21 -8.90 -3.79
C SER A 14 -13.24 -7.97 -4.43
N ALA A 15 -13.98 -7.22 -3.61
CA ALA A 15 -14.86 -6.15 -4.09
C ALA A 15 -14.06 -5.15 -4.96
N THR A 16 -12.82 -4.86 -4.59
CA THR A 16 -11.92 -4.00 -5.36
C THR A 16 -11.69 -4.52 -6.76
N SER A 17 -11.43 -5.81 -6.96
CA SER A 17 -11.25 -6.37 -8.30
C SER A 17 -12.55 -6.47 -9.11
N ILE A 18 -13.72 -6.41 -8.46
CA ILE A 18 -15.03 -6.35 -9.11
C ILE A 18 -15.28 -4.96 -9.68
N TYR A 19 -15.10 -3.93 -8.85
CA TYR A 19 -15.39 -2.53 -9.22
C TYR A 19 -14.24 -1.82 -9.93
N PHE A 20 -13.01 -2.29 -9.77
CA PHE A 20 -11.81 -1.70 -10.35
C PHE A 20 -11.00 -2.75 -11.11
N GLU A 21 -10.17 -2.26 -12.05
CA GLU A 21 -9.17 -3.08 -12.71
C GLU A 21 -7.88 -3.05 -11.89
N SER A 22 -7.44 -4.22 -11.43
CA SER A 22 -6.30 -4.37 -10.53
C SER A 22 -5.19 -5.16 -11.20
N LEU A 23 -3.97 -4.61 -11.22
CA LEU A 23 -2.76 -5.30 -11.67
C LEU A 23 -1.77 -5.41 -10.50
N PRO A 24 -1.52 -6.63 -9.96
CA PRO A 24 -0.57 -6.79 -8.87
C PRO A 24 0.88 -6.71 -9.35
N TYR A 25 1.73 -6.09 -8.53
CA TYR A 25 3.19 -6.20 -8.62
C TYR A 25 3.68 -7.31 -7.67
N LYS A 26 4.89 -7.83 -7.91
CA LYS A 26 5.42 -9.02 -7.23
C LYS A 26 6.74 -8.73 -6.53
N VAL A 27 7.09 -9.61 -5.60
CA VAL A 27 8.45 -9.74 -5.09
C VAL A 27 9.29 -10.57 -6.07
N ASN A 28 10.59 -10.32 -6.08
CA ASN A 28 11.56 -11.17 -6.75
C ASN A 28 11.64 -12.52 -6.01
N CYS A 29 11.42 -13.64 -6.72
CA CYS A 29 11.37 -14.97 -6.09
C CYS A 29 12.69 -15.38 -5.42
N SER A 30 13.82 -14.86 -5.89
CA SER A 30 15.15 -15.22 -5.37
C SER A 30 15.51 -14.41 -4.14
N THR A 31 15.18 -13.12 -4.10
CA THR A 31 15.58 -12.21 -3.01
C THR A 31 14.45 -11.93 -2.02
N SER A 32 13.21 -12.23 -2.39
CA SER A 32 11.98 -11.88 -1.65
C SER A 32 11.76 -10.37 -1.44
N TYR A 33 12.52 -9.51 -2.12
CA TYR A 33 12.28 -8.07 -2.13
C TYR A 33 11.30 -7.70 -3.24
N ILE A 34 10.50 -6.64 -3.03
CA ILE A 34 9.67 -6.07 -4.09
C ILE A 34 10.55 -5.71 -5.30
N ASP A 35 10.11 -6.16 -6.47
CA ASP A 35 10.77 -5.83 -7.74
C ASP A 35 10.28 -4.47 -8.23
N TYR A 36 10.99 -3.41 -7.82
CA TYR A 36 10.62 -2.03 -8.13
C TYR A 36 10.80 -1.69 -9.61
N GLU A 37 11.76 -2.31 -10.29
CA GLU A 37 11.99 -2.10 -11.73
C GLU A 37 10.80 -2.64 -12.52
N ARG A 38 10.37 -3.86 -12.19
CA ARG A 38 9.21 -4.49 -12.83
C ARG A 38 7.89 -3.85 -12.42
N LEU A 39 7.81 -3.27 -11.22
CA LEU A 39 6.70 -2.42 -10.81
C LEU A 39 6.64 -1.17 -11.69
N GLU A 40 7.78 -0.51 -11.96
CA GLU A 40 7.84 0.68 -12.81
C GLU A 40 7.43 0.37 -14.26
N GLU A 41 8.03 -0.66 -14.86
CA GLU A 41 7.70 -1.14 -16.20
C GLU A 41 6.19 -1.36 -16.36
N LYS A 42 5.61 -2.15 -15.45
CA LYS A 42 4.17 -2.46 -15.47
C LYS A 42 3.30 -1.24 -15.22
N ALA A 43 3.72 -0.32 -14.36
CA ALA A 43 2.94 0.87 -14.06
C ALA A 43 2.87 1.81 -15.27
N LEU A 44 3.95 1.95 -16.04
CA LEU A 44 3.97 2.76 -17.25
C LEU A 44 3.08 2.18 -18.36
N ASP A 45 3.03 0.85 -18.48
CA ASP A 45 2.18 0.15 -19.45
C ASP A 45 0.70 0.17 -19.04
N PHE A 46 0.41 -0.12 -17.77
CA PHE A 46 -0.95 -0.23 -17.24
C PHE A 46 -1.59 1.14 -16.96
N ARG A 47 -0.78 2.18 -16.72
CA ARG A 47 -1.21 3.55 -16.36
C ARG A 47 -2.25 3.58 -15.23
N PRO A 48 -1.90 3.08 -14.04
CA PRO A 48 -2.83 3.04 -12.92
C PRO A 48 -3.23 4.45 -12.48
N ARG A 49 -4.46 4.60 -11.98
CA ARG A 49 -4.91 5.82 -11.31
C ARG A 49 -4.46 5.89 -9.84
N LEU A 50 -4.13 4.73 -9.27
CA LEU A 50 -3.75 4.54 -7.88
C LEU A 50 -2.72 3.42 -7.76
N ILE A 51 -1.61 3.67 -7.06
CA ILE A 51 -0.63 2.66 -6.65
C ILE A 51 -0.74 2.50 -5.15
N ILE A 52 -0.97 1.26 -4.69
CA ILE A 52 -1.09 0.93 -3.27
C ILE A 52 0.22 0.34 -2.78
N CYS A 53 0.77 0.87 -1.69
CA CYS A 53 1.94 0.34 -1.00
C CYS A 53 1.61 -0.02 0.45
N GLY A 54 1.78 -1.28 0.79
CA GLY A 54 1.36 -1.86 2.05
C GLY A 54 1.13 -3.34 1.86
N GLY A 55 1.28 -4.14 2.90
CA GLY A 55 1.12 -5.58 2.76
C GLY A 55 1.03 -6.26 4.11
N SER A 56 0.16 -7.26 4.19
CA SER A 56 -0.13 -7.95 5.45
C SER A 56 0.97 -8.88 5.94
N ALA A 57 1.85 -9.34 5.04
CA ALA A 57 2.87 -10.35 5.33
C ALA A 57 4.23 -10.03 4.69
N TYR A 58 4.55 -8.75 4.48
CA TYR A 58 5.85 -8.33 3.96
C TYR A 58 6.78 -7.93 5.11
N PRO A 59 7.88 -8.66 5.37
CA PRO A 59 8.67 -8.48 6.60
C PRO A 59 9.76 -7.39 6.49
N ARG A 60 9.79 -6.62 5.40
CA ARG A 60 10.82 -5.62 5.12
C ARG A 60 10.19 -4.24 4.98
N ASP A 61 10.98 -3.21 5.22
CA ASP A 61 10.58 -1.84 4.93
C ASP A 61 10.37 -1.63 3.42
N LEU A 62 9.37 -0.81 3.11
CA LEU A 62 9.06 -0.41 1.74
C LEU A 62 9.88 0.81 1.35
N ASP A 63 10.36 0.83 0.11
CA ASP A 63 11.02 2.00 -0.47
C ASP A 63 9.95 2.97 -0.98
N TYR A 64 9.39 3.76 -0.05
CA TYR A 64 8.36 4.74 -0.35
C TYR A 64 8.81 5.78 -1.39
N ALA A 65 10.10 6.11 -1.43
CA ALA A 65 10.65 7.09 -2.37
C ALA A 65 10.58 6.57 -3.81
N LYS A 66 10.94 5.29 -4.04
CA LYS A 66 10.79 4.67 -5.36
C LYS A 66 9.33 4.56 -5.78
N ILE A 67 8.45 4.10 -4.90
CA ILE A 67 7.01 3.98 -5.22
C ILE A 67 6.41 5.34 -5.54
N ARG A 68 6.81 6.40 -4.80
CA ARG A 68 6.40 7.77 -5.10
C ARG A 68 6.87 8.22 -6.47
N SER A 69 8.14 7.98 -6.80
CA SER A 69 8.71 8.31 -8.11
C SER A 69 7.94 7.65 -9.25
N VAL A 70 7.60 6.36 -9.14
CA VAL A 70 6.79 5.67 -10.14
C VAL A 70 5.38 6.24 -10.23
N SER A 71 4.75 6.52 -9.08
CA SER A 71 3.41 7.13 -9.04
C SER A 71 3.39 8.47 -9.76
N ASP A 72 4.41 9.32 -9.53
CA ASP A 72 4.55 10.62 -10.17
C ASP A 72 4.79 10.49 -11.68
N LYS A 73 5.62 9.53 -12.13
CA LYS A 73 5.82 9.25 -13.56
C LYS A 73 4.52 8.85 -14.27
N CYS A 74 3.65 8.10 -13.59
CA CYS A 74 2.37 7.65 -14.15
C CYS A 74 1.24 8.69 -13.99
N GLY A 75 1.45 9.75 -13.20
CA GLY A 75 0.37 10.65 -12.77
C GLY A 75 -0.67 9.96 -11.87
N ALA A 76 -0.25 8.92 -11.15
CA ALA A 76 -1.09 8.13 -10.27
C ALA A 76 -1.09 8.69 -8.84
N LEU A 77 -2.19 8.48 -8.12
CA LEU A 77 -2.20 8.66 -6.66
C LEU A 77 -1.36 7.56 -6.01
N MET A 78 -0.69 7.89 -4.90
CA MET A 78 -0.03 6.92 -4.05
C MET A 78 -0.87 6.73 -2.78
N LEU A 79 -1.26 5.49 -2.50
CA LEU A 79 -1.93 5.10 -1.26
C LEU A 79 -1.02 4.21 -0.43
N CYS A 80 -0.73 4.62 0.81
CA CYS A 80 -0.03 3.75 1.75
C CYS A 80 -0.99 3.12 2.74
N ASP A 81 -1.08 1.79 2.73
CA ASP A 81 -1.77 1.01 3.75
C ASP A 81 -0.78 0.59 4.82
N MET A 82 -0.89 1.24 5.99
CA MET A 82 0.03 1.05 7.11
C MET A 82 -0.59 0.26 8.27
N ALA A 83 -1.64 -0.52 8.04
CA ALA A 83 -2.36 -1.26 9.07
C ALA A 83 -1.42 -1.96 10.09
N GLN A 84 -0.51 -2.82 9.59
CA GLN A 84 0.40 -3.60 10.45
C GLN A 84 1.56 -2.81 11.07
N ILE A 85 1.96 -1.68 10.45
CA ILE A 85 3.15 -0.91 10.87
C ILE A 85 2.78 0.42 11.54
N SER A 86 1.49 0.69 11.72
CA SER A 86 0.95 1.96 12.22
C SER A 86 1.56 2.39 13.55
N GLY A 87 1.68 1.47 14.51
CA GLY A 87 2.31 1.73 15.81
C GLY A 87 3.81 2.04 15.71
N LEU A 88 4.53 1.36 14.81
CA LEU A 88 5.97 1.57 14.61
C LEU A 88 6.25 2.92 13.91
N VAL A 89 5.38 3.31 12.97
CA VAL A 89 5.42 4.62 12.32
C VAL A 89 5.11 5.74 13.33
N ALA A 90 4.12 5.54 14.20
CA ALA A 90 3.78 6.48 15.27
C ALA A 90 4.93 6.70 16.26
N ALA A 91 5.67 5.64 16.59
CA ALA A 91 6.84 5.69 17.45
C ALA A 91 8.11 6.23 16.77
N GLN A 92 8.08 6.50 15.45
CA GLN A 92 9.23 6.91 14.64
C GLN A 92 10.36 5.86 14.55
N GLU A 93 10.06 4.58 14.79
CA GLU A 93 11.02 3.46 14.79
C GLU A 93 11.22 2.84 13.38
N ILE A 94 10.31 3.10 12.44
CA ILE A 94 10.41 2.77 11.01
C ILE A 94 10.37 4.06 10.19
N TYR A 95 10.89 4.04 8.94
CA TYR A 95 10.82 5.15 7.98
C TYR A 95 9.50 5.91 8.09
N SER A 96 9.58 7.09 8.70
CA SER A 96 8.44 7.93 9.01
C SER A 96 8.25 8.98 7.92
N LEU A 97 7.07 9.01 7.32
CA LEU A 97 6.60 10.20 6.63
C LEU A 97 6.30 11.24 7.71
N LYS A 98 7.01 12.39 7.69
CA LYS A 98 6.74 13.50 8.61
C LYS A 98 5.31 13.99 8.40
N LEU A 99 4.43 13.65 9.33
CA LEU A 99 3.11 14.21 9.43
C LEU A 99 3.22 15.69 9.88
N PRO A 100 2.35 16.58 9.39
CA PRO A 100 2.24 17.93 9.96
C PRO A 100 1.57 17.85 11.35
N GLU A 101 2.06 18.69 12.28
CA GLU A 101 1.60 18.81 13.68
C GLU A 101 1.91 17.62 14.60
N ASN A 102 1.47 17.71 15.87
CA ASN A 102 1.45 16.59 16.83
C ASN A 102 0.12 15.83 16.67
N PRO A 103 0.05 14.75 15.88
CA PRO A 103 -1.18 13.99 15.75
C PRO A 103 -1.54 13.39 17.11
N LYS A 104 -2.75 13.68 17.60
CA LYS A 104 -3.32 12.99 18.75
C LYS A 104 -3.68 11.56 18.32
N LEU A 105 -2.79 10.61 18.60
CA LEU A 105 -3.11 9.19 18.61
C LEU A 105 -4.00 8.93 19.83
N GLY A 106 -5.26 8.58 19.61
CA GLY A 106 -6.17 8.21 20.68
C GLY A 106 -5.81 6.84 21.24
N GLU A 107 -5.55 6.77 22.54
CA GLU A 107 -5.58 5.51 23.29
C GLU A 107 -7.04 5.15 23.62
N GLY A 108 -7.52 4.02 23.09
CA GLY A 108 -8.79 3.39 23.47
C GLY A 108 -8.56 2.06 24.18
N LYS A 109 -9.24 1.82 25.31
CA LYS A 109 -9.24 0.59 26.13
C LYS A 109 -10.09 -0.55 25.49
N PRO A 110 -10.00 -1.83 25.93
CA PRO A 110 -9.03 -2.84 25.49
C PRO A 110 -9.68 -4.02 24.72
N GLU A 111 -10.97 -3.96 24.35
CA GLU A 111 -11.79 -5.14 24.01
C GLU A 111 -12.15 -5.25 22.52
N ASN A 112 -11.30 -4.73 21.63
CA ASN A 112 -11.44 -4.67 20.17
C ASN A 112 -12.06 -3.34 19.65
N GLN A 113 -11.19 -2.44 19.16
CA GLN A 113 -11.55 -1.16 18.57
C GLN A 113 -11.13 -1.12 17.10
N ASN A 114 -11.80 -1.88 16.24
CA ASN A 114 -11.52 -1.88 14.81
C ASN A 114 -11.92 -0.53 14.20
N HIS A 115 -10.94 0.31 13.93
CA HIS A 115 -11.15 1.63 13.35
C HIS A 115 -10.11 1.87 12.26
N ALA A 116 -10.58 2.45 11.16
CA ALA A 116 -9.71 2.93 10.09
C ALA A 116 -9.70 4.46 10.07
N ILE A 117 -8.53 5.04 9.84
CA ILE A 117 -8.34 6.48 9.68
C ILE A 117 -7.71 6.72 8.31
N ILE A 118 -8.31 7.63 7.54
CA ILE A 118 -7.81 8.04 6.23
C ILE A 118 -7.19 9.44 6.37
N PHE A 119 -5.90 9.53 6.12
CA PHE A 119 -5.14 10.78 6.00
C PHE A 119 -4.99 11.12 4.52
N THR A 120 -5.19 12.39 4.16
CA THR A 120 -5.02 12.86 2.78
C THR A 120 -4.18 14.12 2.73
N ARG A 121 -3.32 14.24 1.72
CA ARG A 121 -2.58 15.47 1.42
C ARG A 121 -2.31 15.55 -0.08
N GLY A 122 -3.03 16.43 -0.77
CA GLY A 122 -2.91 16.59 -2.23
C GLY A 122 -3.15 15.27 -2.95
N ASN A 123 -2.16 14.82 -3.73
CA ASN A 123 -2.21 13.57 -4.51
C ASN A 123 -1.75 12.32 -3.73
N ALA A 124 -1.63 12.41 -2.41
CA ALA A 124 -1.26 11.29 -1.55
C ALA A 124 -2.40 10.96 -0.57
N VAL A 125 -2.68 9.67 -0.44
CA VAL A 125 -3.64 9.12 0.53
C VAL A 125 -2.87 8.15 1.43
N GLN A 126 -3.14 8.15 2.71
CA GLN A 126 -2.56 7.19 3.65
C GLN A 126 -3.68 6.66 4.52
N THR A 127 -3.77 5.35 4.63
CA THR A 127 -4.80 4.69 5.41
C THR A 127 -4.13 3.92 6.53
N ILE A 128 -4.63 4.14 7.75
CA ILE A 128 -4.36 3.30 8.90
C ILE A 128 -5.61 2.45 9.08
N ASP A 129 -5.49 1.14 9.02
CA ASP A 129 -6.52 0.22 9.46
C ASP A 129 -6.04 -0.46 10.73
N MET A 130 -6.54 -0.03 11.88
CA MET A 130 -6.27 -0.71 13.15
C MET A 130 -7.37 -1.73 13.34
N ASN A 131 -7.07 -2.98 13.00
CA ASN A 131 -7.98 -4.10 13.18
C ASN A 131 -7.81 -4.74 14.55
#